data_AF-A0A1C5IDY5-F1
#
_entry.id   AF-A0A1C5IDY5-F1
#
_cell.length_a   1.000
_cell.length_b   1.000
_cell.length_c   1.000
_cell.angle_alpha   90.00
_cell.angle_beta   90.00
_cell.angle_gamma   90.00
#
_symmetry.space_group_name_H-M   'P 1'
#
loop_
_entity.id
_entity.type
_entity.pdbx_description
1 polymer ?
#
loop_
_entity_poly.entity_id
_entity_poly.type
_entity_poly.pdbx_seq_one_letter_code
_entity_poly.pdbx_strand_id
1 'polypeptide(L)'
;MTGPAAAAKAKDKRSTAVVWTVVLGLFVGVPCAIGIVNGGESTDVSAPTTEQRTATVPLLASAFEAQGVCYGWRLYDWSTEISVGSNLGDGTSVRDDPRCPRWIEVSAAVRYTSSSSESQDSASIGVDGSPDIERADLYPIASGLGRFGLDADAFVDEPGWAITRATTVLPLLAAEVGLADPAPTAATPASSGTPAPLPSAGNDLLRDRWGWLLTAAVLLLVAALFITVGVRQRRRATAPGRGTAAGAPSGSGRQPRGPVTAQRPGAGVAGRTREGA
;
A
#
# COMPACT_ATOMS: atom_id res chain seq x y z
N MET A 1 36.32 -40.79 31.86
CA MET A 1 35.80 -41.29 30.58
C MET A 1 34.33 -40.89 30.46
N THR A 2 34.08 -39.68 29.95
CA THR A 2 32.73 -39.11 29.76
C THR A 2 32.22 -39.50 28.37
N GLY A 3 31.18 -40.33 28.33
CA GLY A 3 30.71 -41.00 27.12
C GLY A 3 30.03 -40.09 26.08
N PRO A 4 29.98 -40.53 24.81
CA PRO A 4 29.51 -39.77 23.63
C PRO A 4 27.99 -39.48 23.61
N ALA A 5 27.23 -39.87 24.64
CA ALA A 5 25.79 -39.71 24.71
C ALA A 5 25.32 -38.25 24.93
N ALA A 6 26.17 -37.39 25.50
CA ALA A 6 25.85 -35.98 25.71
C ALA A 6 25.91 -35.15 24.42
N ALA A 7 26.74 -35.54 23.45
CA ALA A 7 26.95 -34.80 22.20
C ALA A 7 25.77 -34.95 21.20
N ALA A 8 25.07 -36.08 21.21
CA ALA A 8 23.95 -36.34 20.31
C ALA A 8 22.70 -35.52 20.66
N LYS A 9 22.41 -35.33 21.96
CA LYS A 9 21.25 -34.51 22.41
C LYS A 9 21.45 -33.01 22.19
N ALA A 10 22.69 -32.53 22.19
CA ALA A 10 23.00 -31.13 21.90
C ALA A 10 22.77 -30.76 20.42
N LYS A 11 22.98 -31.72 19.50
CA LYS A 11 22.87 -31.49 18.05
C LYS A 11 21.42 -31.34 17.57
N ASP A 12 20.47 -32.08 18.13
CA ASP A 12 19.05 -32.02 17.73
C ASP A 12 18.37 -30.72 18.21
N LYS A 13 18.72 -30.24 19.42
CA LYS A 13 18.24 -28.94 19.94
C LYS A 13 18.76 -27.75 19.12
N ARG A 14 20.02 -27.81 18.65
CA ARG A 14 20.62 -26.74 17.83
C ARG A 14 19.93 -26.61 16.48
N SER A 15 19.54 -27.72 15.84
CA SER A 15 18.85 -27.67 14.54
C SER A 15 17.43 -27.12 14.64
N THR A 16 16.73 -27.43 15.73
CA THR A 16 15.35 -26.96 15.94
C THR A 16 15.32 -25.46 16.27
N ALA A 17 16.29 -24.98 17.05
CA ALA A 17 16.43 -23.56 17.36
C ALA A 17 16.81 -22.71 16.13
N VAL A 18 17.68 -23.25 15.25
CA VAL A 18 18.06 -22.58 13.99
C VAL A 18 16.88 -22.49 13.01
N VAL A 19 16.06 -23.55 12.90
CA VAL A 19 14.87 -23.51 12.05
C VAL A 19 13.85 -22.49 12.56
N TRP A 20 13.61 -22.42 13.87
CA TRP A 20 12.69 -21.43 14.43
C TRP A 20 13.20 -19.99 14.32
N THR A 21 14.50 -19.75 14.46
CA THR A 21 15.07 -18.40 14.25
C THR A 21 15.04 -17.96 12.80
N VAL A 22 15.23 -18.88 11.84
CA VAL A 22 15.09 -18.58 10.41
C VAL A 22 13.62 -18.31 10.04
N VAL A 23 12.67 -19.11 10.54
CA VAL A 23 11.24 -18.91 10.28
C VAL A 23 10.75 -17.60 10.90
N LEU A 24 11.10 -17.32 12.16
CA LEU A 24 10.70 -16.07 12.82
C LEU A 24 11.39 -14.85 12.17
N GLY A 25 12.66 -14.96 11.80
CA GLY A 25 13.40 -13.91 11.10
C GLY A 25 12.84 -13.61 9.71
N LEU A 26 12.41 -14.64 8.97
CA LEU A 26 11.85 -14.48 7.62
C LEU A 26 10.41 -13.95 7.64
N PHE A 27 9.57 -14.42 8.57
CA PHE A 27 8.14 -14.04 8.61
C PHE A 27 7.84 -12.79 9.45
N VAL A 28 8.67 -12.47 10.44
CA VAL A 28 8.50 -11.29 11.30
C VAL A 28 9.56 -10.23 11.00
N GLY A 29 10.82 -10.63 10.82
CA GLY A 29 11.93 -9.70 10.65
C GLY A 29 11.95 -8.98 9.30
N VAL A 30 11.66 -9.67 8.19
CA VAL A 30 11.68 -9.09 6.84
C VAL A 30 10.58 -8.04 6.61
N PRO A 31 9.30 -8.27 6.98
CA PRO A 31 8.29 -7.22 6.84
C PRO A 31 8.49 -6.04 7.82
N CYS A 32 9.01 -6.27 9.03
CA CYS A 32 9.30 -5.17 9.97
C CYS A 32 10.52 -4.33 9.57
N ALA A 33 11.54 -4.93 8.93
CA ALA A 33 12.72 -4.19 8.48
C ALA A 33 12.43 -3.26 7.29
N ILE A 34 11.41 -3.53 6.48
CA ILE A 34 11.00 -2.65 5.38
C ILE A 34 10.19 -1.45 5.90
N GLY A 35 9.51 -1.58 7.04
CA GLY A 35 8.67 -0.52 7.60
C GLY A 35 9.39 0.55 8.45
N ILE A 36 10.64 0.32 8.90
CA ILE A 36 11.29 1.18 9.91
C ILE A 36 12.32 2.17 9.33
N VAL A 37 12.69 2.09 8.05
CA VAL A 37 13.85 2.85 7.52
C VAL A 37 13.51 4.24 6.97
N ASN A 38 12.24 4.67 6.94
CA ASN A 38 11.84 6.01 6.47
C ASN A 38 11.03 6.80 7.53
N GLY A 39 11.53 6.87 8.76
CA GLY A 39 10.92 7.61 9.87
C GLY A 39 11.32 9.09 9.91
N GLY A 40 11.11 9.82 8.82
CA GLY A 40 11.12 11.29 8.80
C GLY A 40 9.75 11.74 8.31
N GLU A 41 8.91 12.21 9.23
CA GLU A 41 7.58 12.74 8.92
C GLU A 41 7.76 14.11 8.29
N SER A 42 8.05 14.13 6.98
CA SER A 42 8.10 15.38 6.23
C SER A 42 6.67 15.90 6.09
N THR A 43 6.45 17.12 6.56
CA THR A 43 5.22 17.89 6.33
C THR A 43 5.30 18.68 5.03
N ASP A 44 6.28 18.38 4.17
CA ASP A 44 6.49 19.13 2.93
C ASP A 44 5.53 18.61 1.85
N VAL A 45 4.84 19.54 1.20
CA VAL A 45 3.99 19.21 0.06
C VAL A 45 4.85 18.93 -1.17
N SER A 46 4.71 17.75 -1.74
CA SER A 46 5.47 17.35 -2.92
C SER A 46 4.97 18.07 -4.19
N ALA A 47 5.82 18.89 -4.79
CA ALA A 47 5.54 19.48 -6.10
C ALA A 47 5.42 18.40 -7.20
N PRO A 48 4.71 18.68 -8.32
CA PRO A 48 4.69 17.78 -9.47
C PRO A 48 6.10 17.44 -9.94
N THR A 49 6.33 16.23 -10.41
CA THR A 49 7.64 15.84 -10.96
C THR A 49 7.90 16.53 -12.30
N THR A 50 9.17 16.64 -12.69
CA THR A 50 9.53 17.20 -14.01
C THR A 50 8.86 16.44 -15.15
N GLU A 51 8.70 15.12 -15.02
CA GLU A 51 8.00 14.29 -16.01
C GLU A 51 6.52 14.66 -16.10
N GLN A 52 5.82 14.80 -14.97
CA GLN A 52 4.41 15.21 -14.92
C GLN A 52 4.21 16.59 -15.57
N ARG A 53 5.06 17.57 -15.25
CA ARG A 53 4.98 18.92 -15.84
C ARG A 53 5.26 18.91 -17.33
N THR A 54 6.31 18.19 -17.76
CA THR A 54 6.69 18.04 -19.18
C THR A 54 5.60 17.34 -20.00
N ALA A 55 4.88 16.39 -19.41
CA ALA A 55 3.75 15.72 -20.07
C ALA A 55 2.49 16.61 -20.12
N THR A 56 2.29 17.49 -19.13
CA THR A 56 1.10 18.34 -19.01
C THR A 56 1.13 19.51 -19.97
N VAL A 57 2.25 20.24 -20.06
CA VAL A 57 2.36 21.48 -20.87
C VAL A 57 1.92 21.29 -22.33
N PRO A 58 2.36 20.25 -23.08
CA PRO A 58 1.94 20.06 -24.47
C PRO A 58 0.45 19.80 -24.63
N LEU A 59 -0.20 19.15 -23.65
CA LEU A 59 -1.64 18.92 -23.67
C LEU A 59 -2.41 20.25 -23.52
N LEU A 60 -1.94 21.12 -22.62
CA LEU A 60 -2.53 22.44 -22.43
C LEU A 60 -2.30 23.35 -23.64
N ALA A 61 -1.11 23.27 -24.26
CA ALA A 61 -0.83 23.98 -25.50
C ALA A 61 -1.78 23.54 -26.62
N SER A 62 -1.98 22.23 -26.80
CA SER A 62 -2.94 21.72 -27.79
C SER A 62 -4.38 22.14 -27.49
N ALA A 63 -4.78 22.21 -26.22
CA ALA A 63 -6.11 22.67 -25.83
C ALA A 63 -6.28 24.17 -26.12
N PHE A 64 -5.26 24.99 -25.82
CA PHE A 64 -5.25 26.41 -26.15
C PHE A 64 -5.42 26.66 -27.65
N GLU A 65 -4.69 25.93 -28.50
CA GLU A 65 -4.83 26.05 -29.96
C GLU A 65 -6.24 25.68 -30.45
N ALA A 66 -6.90 24.74 -29.78
CA ALA A 66 -8.25 24.31 -30.15
C ALA A 66 -9.36 25.24 -29.62
N GLN A 67 -9.17 25.83 -28.44
CA GLN A 67 -10.24 26.48 -27.67
C GLN A 67 -10.04 27.98 -27.47
N GLY A 68 -8.83 28.49 -27.69
CA GLY A 68 -8.48 29.91 -27.50
C GLY A 68 -8.46 30.36 -26.04
N VAL A 69 -8.49 29.43 -25.07
CA VAL A 69 -8.44 29.71 -23.62
C VAL A 69 -7.13 29.18 -23.05
N CYS A 70 -6.41 30.01 -22.29
CA CYS A 70 -5.22 29.54 -21.59
C CYS A 70 -5.60 28.68 -20.39
N TYR A 71 -4.87 27.58 -20.19
CA TYR A 71 -5.07 26.66 -19.08
C TYR A 71 -3.79 26.56 -18.25
N GLY A 72 -3.93 26.55 -16.93
CA GLY A 72 -2.78 26.47 -16.03
C GLY A 72 -3.08 25.90 -14.66
N TRP A 73 -2.03 25.85 -13.85
CA TRP A 73 -2.08 25.32 -12.50
C TRP A 73 -1.23 26.12 -11.52
N ARG A 74 -1.65 26.10 -10.25
CA ARG A 74 -0.84 26.51 -9.10
C ARG A 74 -1.02 25.55 -7.94
N LEU A 75 0.09 25.16 -7.35
CA LEU A 75 0.14 24.37 -6.13
C LEU A 75 0.85 25.14 -5.03
N TYR A 76 0.20 25.20 -3.88
CA TYR A 76 0.70 25.84 -2.68
C TYR A 76 0.92 24.80 -1.57
N ASP A 77 2.05 24.92 -0.90
CA ASP A 77 2.22 24.44 0.46
C ASP A 77 1.66 25.49 1.41
N TRP A 78 0.41 25.29 1.81
CA TRP A 78 -0.44 26.21 2.56
C TRP A 78 -0.58 27.61 1.93
N SER A 79 0.45 28.44 2.02
CA SER A 79 0.52 29.80 1.47
C SER A 79 1.72 30.03 0.55
N THR A 80 2.66 29.08 0.50
CA THR A 80 3.89 29.19 -0.27
C THR A 80 3.68 28.49 -1.61
N GLU A 81 3.81 29.22 -2.72
CA GLU A 81 3.74 28.61 -4.04
C GLU A 81 4.95 27.69 -4.27
N ILE A 82 4.68 26.42 -4.57
CA ILE A 82 5.72 25.41 -4.81
C ILE A 82 5.74 24.94 -6.27
N SER A 83 4.66 25.17 -7.02
CA SER A 83 4.62 24.89 -8.46
C SER A 83 3.59 25.76 -9.16
N VAL A 84 3.97 26.23 -10.35
CA VAL A 84 3.10 26.97 -11.27
C VAL A 84 3.43 26.54 -12.69
N GLY A 85 2.43 26.53 -13.57
CA GLY A 85 2.65 26.31 -15.00
C GLY A 85 1.38 26.46 -15.82
N SER A 86 1.55 26.40 -17.15
CA SER A 86 0.47 26.65 -18.10
C SER A 86 0.73 26.06 -19.48
N ASN A 87 -0.19 26.29 -20.41
CA ASN A 87 0.01 26.10 -21.85
C ASN A 87 1.23 26.85 -22.41
N LEU A 88 1.73 27.89 -21.73
CA LEU A 88 2.92 28.64 -22.15
C LEU A 88 4.24 28.02 -21.65
N GLY A 89 4.18 27.08 -20.71
CA GLY A 89 5.36 26.42 -20.15
C GLY A 89 5.26 26.09 -18.67
N ASP A 90 6.20 25.26 -18.22
CA ASP A 90 6.49 25.04 -16.80
C ASP A 90 7.03 26.35 -16.19
N GLY A 91 6.62 26.69 -14.97
CA GLY A 91 7.00 27.93 -14.29
C GLY A 91 6.33 29.20 -14.84
N THR A 92 5.37 29.08 -15.76
CA THR A 92 4.66 30.25 -16.35
C THR A 92 3.20 30.26 -15.93
N SER A 93 2.80 31.30 -15.20
CA SER A 93 1.42 31.56 -14.77
C SER A 93 0.54 32.02 -15.93
N VAL A 94 -0.72 31.53 -16.02
CA VAL A 94 -1.70 32.10 -16.96
C VAL A 94 -2.26 33.44 -16.49
N ARG A 95 -2.31 33.65 -15.17
CA ARG A 95 -2.89 34.86 -14.55
C ARG A 95 -2.05 36.11 -14.78
N ASP A 96 -0.72 35.97 -14.79
CA ASP A 96 0.22 37.10 -14.83
C ASP A 96 0.82 37.34 -16.21
N ASP A 97 0.54 36.46 -17.18
CA ASP A 97 1.11 36.54 -18.52
C ASP A 97 0.17 37.28 -19.49
N PRO A 98 0.61 38.39 -20.12
CA PRO A 98 -0.24 39.17 -21.02
C PRO A 98 -0.66 38.42 -22.29
N ARG A 99 -0.03 37.29 -22.62
CA ARG A 99 -0.42 36.42 -23.73
C ARG A 99 -1.68 35.61 -23.43
N CYS A 100 -2.13 35.58 -22.18
CA CYS A 100 -3.33 34.90 -21.73
C CYS A 100 -4.39 35.89 -21.24
N PRO A 101 -5.05 36.64 -22.14
CA PRO A 101 -6.11 37.57 -21.74
C PRO A 101 -7.36 36.85 -21.21
N ARG A 102 -7.61 35.62 -21.67
CA ARG A 102 -8.69 34.73 -21.24
C ARG A 102 -8.10 33.41 -20.75
N TRP A 103 -8.35 33.05 -19.49
CA TRP A 103 -7.68 31.91 -18.86
C TRP A 103 -8.54 31.23 -17.79
N ILE A 104 -8.24 29.96 -17.54
CA ILE A 104 -8.77 29.15 -16.45
C ILE A 104 -7.59 28.42 -15.78
N GLU A 105 -7.50 28.49 -14.46
CA GLU A 105 -6.40 27.93 -13.65
C GLU A 105 -6.95 27.09 -12.51
N VAL A 106 -6.43 25.88 -12.28
CA VAL A 106 -6.68 25.15 -11.03
C VAL A 106 -5.67 25.62 -9.99
N SER A 107 -6.15 26.00 -8.82
CA SER A 107 -5.34 26.29 -7.65
C SER A 107 -5.60 25.26 -6.56
N ALA A 108 -4.54 24.76 -5.92
CA ALA A 108 -4.67 23.88 -4.76
C ALA A 108 -3.70 24.29 -3.66
N ALA A 109 -4.21 24.38 -2.43
CA ALA A 109 -3.41 24.60 -1.23
C ALA A 109 -3.52 23.38 -0.34
N VAL A 110 -2.39 22.70 -0.12
CA VAL A 110 -2.30 21.49 0.69
C VAL A 110 -1.61 21.82 2.00
N ARG A 111 -2.08 21.21 3.09
CA ARG A 111 -1.52 21.38 4.43
C ARG A 111 -1.39 20.02 5.09
N TYR A 112 -0.14 19.59 5.30
CA TYR A 112 0.17 18.49 6.19
C TYR A 112 0.34 18.99 7.63
N THR A 113 -0.13 18.19 8.55
CA THR A 113 -0.03 18.40 9.99
C THR A 113 0.99 17.42 10.57
N SER A 114 1.62 17.78 11.68
CA SER A 114 2.55 16.85 12.34
C SER A 114 1.79 15.63 12.87
N SER A 115 2.40 14.44 12.86
CA SER A 115 1.75 13.22 13.40
C SER A 115 1.30 13.32 14.86
N SER A 116 1.93 14.22 15.62
CA SER A 116 1.61 14.52 17.01
C SER A 116 0.41 15.47 17.18
N SER A 117 -0.14 15.97 16.08
CA SER A 117 -1.31 16.83 16.07
C SER A 117 -2.58 15.99 15.91
N GLU A 118 -3.63 16.35 16.64
CA GLU A 118 -4.99 15.80 16.44
C GLU A 118 -5.71 16.45 15.24
N SER A 119 -5.06 17.42 14.57
CA SER A 119 -5.59 18.03 13.36
C SER A 119 -5.41 17.08 12.17
N GLN A 120 -6.35 17.12 11.23
CA GLN A 120 -6.25 16.35 10.00
C GLN A 120 -5.49 17.13 8.93
N ASP A 121 -4.82 16.40 8.05
CA ASP A 121 -4.31 16.93 6.80
C ASP A 121 -5.47 17.41 5.93
N SER A 122 -5.23 18.43 5.12
CA SER A 122 -6.30 19.04 4.33
C SER A 122 -5.79 19.62 3.03
N ALA A 123 -6.67 19.65 2.03
CA ALA A 123 -6.45 20.32 0.77
C ALA A 123 -7.66 21.22 0.45
N SER A 124 -7.38 22.43 -0.03
CA SER A 124 -8.37 23.35 -0.58
C SER A 124 -8.12 23.48 -2.07
N ILE A 125 -9.10 23.09 -2.89
CA ILE A 125 -9.03 23.12 -4.35
C ILE A 125 -9.97 24.20 -4.87
N GLY A 126 -9.48 25.01 -5.78
CA GLY A 126 -10.21 26.07 -6.46
C GLY A 126 -9.98 26.03 -7.97
N VAL A 127 -10.92 26.64 -8.69
CA VAL A 127 -10.74 26.98 -10.10
C VAL A 127 -10.95 28.48 -10.22
N ASP A 128 -9.92 29.15 -10.71
CA ASP A 128 -9.92 30.58 -10.96
C ASP A 128 -9.99 30.83 -12.47
N GLY A 129 -10.44 32.01 -12.86
CA GLY A 129 -10.51 32.43 -14.25
C GLY A 129 -10.20 33.91 -14.43
N SER A 130 -10.02 34.30 -15.69
CA SER A 130 -9.87 35.69 -16.09
C SER A 130 -11.11 36.53 -15.74
N PRO A 131 -10.99 37.87 -15.64
CA PRO A 131 -12.10 38.75 -15.21
C PRO A 131 -13.35 38.71 -16.10
N ASP A 132 -13.24 38.21 -17.33
CA ASP A 132 -14.36 38.00 -18.26
C ASP A 132 -15.12 36.69 -18.05
N ILE A 133 -14.68 35.84 -17.13
CA ILE A 133 -15.35 34.59 -16.73
C ILE A 133 -15.98 34.77 -15.36
N GLU A 134 -17.28 34.55 -15.24
CA GLU A 134 -17.97 34.72 -13.97
C GLU A 134 -17.67 33.57 -13.02
N ARG A 135 -17.62 33.88 -11.71
CA ARG A 135 -17.41 32.85 -10.68
C ARG A 135 -18.50 31.77 -10.70
N ALA A 136 -19.71 32.10 -11.15
CA ALA A 136 -20.81 31.15 -11.30
C ALA A 136 -20.51 30.08 -12.35
N ASP A 137 -19.77 30.42 -13.42
CA ASP A 137 -19.40 29.48 -14.49
C ASP A 137 -18.22 28.58 -14.08
N LEU A 138 -17.36 29.06 -13.18
CA LEU A 138 -16.23 28.30 -12.64
C LEU A 138 -16.64 27.24 -11.61
N TYR A 139 -17.77 27.44 -10.90
CA TYR A 139 -18.24 26.52 -9.87
C TYR A 139 -18.58 25.11 -10.41
N PRO A 140 -19.31 24.96 -11.53
CA PRO A 140 -19.51 23.67 -12.17
C PRO A 140 -18.20 23.00 -12.62
N ILE A 141 -17.19 23.76 -13.03
CA ILE A 141 -15.86 23.21 -13.37
C ILE A 141 -15.19 22.66 -12.11
N ALA A 142 -15.13 23.44 -11.03
CA ALA A 142 -14.53 23.01 -9.76
C ALA A 142 -15.21 21.76 -9.19
N SER A 143 -16.54 21.75 -9.16
CA SER A 143 -17.31 20.57 -8.72
C SER A 143 -17.17 19.38 -9.68
N GLY A 144 -16.94 19.65 -10.97
CA GLY A 144 -16.70 18.65 -12.00
C GLY A 144 -15.41 17.84 -11.80
N LEU A 145 -14.39 18.38 -11.12
CA LEU A 145 -13.13 17.69 -10.83
C LEU A 145 -13.34 16.39 -10.03
N GLY A 146 -14.28 16.40 -9.09
CA GLY A 146 -14.58 15.21 -8.28
C GLY A 146 -15.04 14.00 -9.10
N ARG A 147 -15.65 14.21 -10.28
CA ARG A 147 -16.03 13.12 -11.20
C ARG A 147 -14.83 12.35 -11.77
N PHE A 148 -13.64 12.94 -11.67
CA PHE A 148 -12.37 12.35 -12.08
C PHE A 148 -11.55 11.83 -10.90
N GLY A 149 -12.12 11.79 -9.68
CA GLY A 149 -11.41 11.42 -8.46
C GLY A 149 -10.38 12.46 -8.04
N LEU A 150 -10.61 13.73 -8.38
CA LEU A 150 -9.72 14.86 -8.05
C LEU A 150 -10.37 15.69 -6.95
N ASP A 151 -10.47 15.08 -5.77
CA ASP A 151 -11.02 15.65 -4.55
C ASP A 151 -9.92 15.94 -3.51
N ALA A 152 -10.30 16.41 -2.33
CA ALA A 152 -9.36 16.80 -1.29
C ALA A 152 -8.42 15.64 -0.89
N ASP A 153 -8.94 14.41 -0.83
CA ASP A 153 -8.15 13.24 -0.43
C ASP A 153 -7.07 12.95 -1.47
N ALA A 154 -7.41 12.99 -2.77
CA ALA A 154 -6.44 12.81 -3.84
C ALA A 154 -5.31 13.86 -3.82
N PHE A 155 -5.63 15.11 -3.47
CA PHE A 155 -4.64 16.19 -3.34
C PHE A 155 -3.80 16.08 -2.07
N VAL A 156 -4.33 15.49 -0.99
CA VAL A 156 -3.56 15.17 0.22
C VAL A 156 -2.62 13.99 -0.07
N ASP A 157 -3.07 12.96 -0.77
CA ASP A 157 -2.28 11.74 -1.03
C ASP A 157 -1.16 11.97 -2.06
N GLU A 158 -1.48 12.58 -3.21
CA GLU A 158 -0.53 12.78 -4.31
C GLU A 158 -0.67 14.19 -4.93
N PRO A 159 -0.28 15.27 -4.21
CA PRO A 159 -0.52 16.66 -4.62
C PRO A 159 0.01 17.00 -6.02
N GLY A 160 1.23 16.58 -6.33
CA GLY A 160 1.87 16.84 -7.61
C GLY A 160 1.20 16.13 -8.81
N TRP A 161 0.73 14.90 -8.61
CA TRP A 161 -0.04 14.17 -9.62
C TRP A 161 -1.45 14.77 -9.76
N ALA A 162 -2.13 15.03 -8.65
CA ALA A 162 -3.50 15.51 -8.64
C ALA A 162 -3.63 16.87 -9.33
N ILE A 163 -2.73 17.83 -9.05
CA ILE A 163 -2.78 19.15 -9.68
C ILE A 163 -2.55 19.09 -11.20
N THR A 164 -1.59 18.29 -11.66
CA THR A 164 -1.33 18.14 -13.10
C THR A 164 -2.49 17.42 -13.79
N ARG A 165 -3.05 16.40 -13.17
CA ARG A 165 -4.23 15.69 -13.67
C ARG A 165 -5.46 16.59 -13.75
N ALA A 166 -5.75 17.37 -12.71
CA ALA A 166 -6.85 18.34 -12.69
C ALA A 166 -6.73 19.35 -13.82
N THR A 167 -5.53 19.82 -14.06
CA THR A 167 -5.27 20.79 -15.13
C THR A 167 -5.50 20.20 -16.51
N THR A 168 -5.13 18.93 -16.75
CA THR A 168 -5.41 18.27 -18.04
C THR A 168 -6.89 18.02 -18.32
N VAL A 169 -7.73 18.08 -17.27
CA VAL A 169 -9.19 17.87 -17.38
C VAL A 169 -9.93 19.20 -17.59
N LEU A 170 -9.33 20.35 -17.26
CA LEU A 170 -9.94 21.68 -17.42
C LEU A 170 -10.48 21.96 -18.83
N PRO A 171 -9.76 21.68 -19.93
CA PRO A 171 -10.27 21.92 -21.29
C PRO A 171 -11.62 21.25 -21.57
N LEU A 172 -11.79 20.03 -21.06
CA LEU A 172 -13.02 19.25 -21.22
C LEU A 172 -14.15 19.87 -20.39
N LEU A 173 -13.89 20.21 -19.12
CA LEU A 173 -14.88 20.80 -18.23
C LEU A 173 -15.29 22.21 -18.70
N ALA A 174 -14.35 22.99 -19.22
CA ALA A 174 -14.61 24.30 -19.82
C ALA A 174 -15.55 24.19 -21.04
N ALA A 175 -15.37 23.16 -21.88
CA ALA A 175 -16.27 22.90 -22.99
C ALA A 175 -17.67 22.44 -22.54
N GLU A 176 -17.76 21.61 -21.50
CA GLU A 176 -19.04 21.13 -20.95
C GLU A 176 -19.93 22.28 -20.47
N VAL A 177 -19.34 23.31 -19.85
CA VAL A 177 -20.07 24.48 -19.35
C VAL A 177 -20.22 25.59 -20.40
N GLY A 178 -19.72 25.38 -21.63
CA GLY A 178 -19.81 26.34 -22.72
C GLY A 178 -18.86 27.54 -22.62
N LEU A 179 -17.83 27.47 -21.77
CA LEU A 179 -16.79 28.52 -21.69
C LEU A 179 -15.75 28.44 -22.81
N ALA A 180 -15.65 27.27 -23.44
CA ALA A 180 -14.79 26.96 -24.57
C ALA A 180 -15.53 26.10 -25.59
N ASP A 181 -15.12 26.17 -26.85
CA ASP A 181 -15.63 25.23 -27.84
C ASP A 181 -15.13 23.80 -27.55
N PRO A 182 -15.92 22.75 -27.85
CA PRO A 182 -15.43 21.39 -27.78
C PRO A 182 -14.23 21.22 -28.72
N ALA A 183 -13.14 20.63 -28.21
CA ALA A 183 -12.00 20.33 -29.05
C ALA A 183 -12.46 19.46 -30.24
N PRO A 184 -12.01 19.77 -31.48
CA PRO A 184 -12.44 19.03 -32.65
C PRO A 184 -12.06 17.56 -32.48
N THR A 185 -13.07 16.70 -32.41
CA THR A 185 -12.83 15.26 -32.44
C THR A 185 -12.20 14.97 -33.80
N ALA A 186 -11.00 14.37 -33.81
CA ALA A 186 -10.39 13.93 -35.05
C ALA A 186 -11.44 13.14 -35.83
N ALA A 187 -11.81 13.65 -37.02
CA ALA A 187 -12.78 12.98 -37.87
C ALA A 187 -12.30 11.54 -38.03
N THR A 188 -13.11 10.58 -37.56
CA THR A 188 -12.81 9.17 -37.73
C THR A 188 -12.54 8.97 -39.22
N PRO A 189 -11.33 8.54 -39.65
CA PRO A 189 -11.09 8.30 -41.04
C PRO A 189 -12.17 7.33 -41.51
N ALA A 190 -12.93 7.70 -42.53
CA ALA A 190 -13.96 6.85 -43.09
C ALA A 190 -13.34 5.49 -43.36
N SER A 191 -13.76 4.48 -42.61
CA SER A 191 -13.17 3.16 -42.64
C SER A 191 -13.49 2.52 -43.98
N SER A 192 -12.57 2.64 -44.94
CA SER A 192 -12.71 2.03 -46.27
C SER A 192 -12.26 0.56 -46.28
N GLY A 193 -12.48 -0.17 -45.19
CA GLY A 193 -12.17 -1.58 -45.09
C GLY A 193 -12.66 -2.18 -43.78
N THR A 194 -13.19 -3.41 -43.86
CA THR A 194 -13.51 -4.24 -42.69
C THR A 194 -12.31 -4.24 -41.74
N PRO A 195 -12.42 -3.72 -40.50
CA PRO A 195 -11.31 -3.72 -39.57
C PRO A 195 -10.86 -5.17 -39.34
N ALA A 196 -9.55 -5.41 -39.46
CA ALA A 196 -8.97 -6.69 -39.10
C ALA A 196 -9.36 -6.98 -37.64
N PRO A 197 -9.83 -8.20 -37.31
CA PRO A 197 -10.21 -8.53 -35.95
C PRO A 197 -9.01 -8.26 -35.03
N LEU A 198 -9.26 -7.53 -33.95
CA LEU A 198 -8.26 -7.28 -32.93
C LEU A 198 -7.67 -8.63 -32.49
N PRO A 199 -6.34 -8.72 -32.28
CA PRO A 199 -5.77 -9.91 -31.67
C PRO A 199 -6.49 -10.15 -30.35
N SER A 200 -6.79 -11.42 -30.03
CA SER A 200 -7.47 -11.80 -28.79
C SER A 200 -6.80 -11.10 -27.62
N ALA A 201 -7.58 -10.35 -26.83
CA ALA A 201 -7.08 -9.65 -25.65
C ALA A 201 -6.22 -10.61 -24.83
N GLY A 202 -4.95 -10.25 -24.65
CA GLY A 202 -4.02 -11.02 -23.84
C GLY A 202 -4.61 -11.21 -22.46
N ASN A 203 -4.53 -12.43 -21.94
CA ASN A 203 -5.21 -12.81 -20.71
C ASN A 203 -4.51 -12.14 -19.49
N ASP A 204 -5.07 -11.04 -18.99
CA ASP A 204 -4.55 -10.24 -17.87
C ASP A 204 -4.62 -10.93 -16.49
N LEU A 205 -4.91 -12.23 -16.44
CA LEU A 205 -5.04 -13.00 -15.20
C LEU A 205 -3.81 -12.90 -14.30
N LEU A 206 -2.61 -12.76 -14.86
CA LEU A 206 -1.40 -12.67 -14.05
C LEU A 206 -1.33 -11.36 -13.24
N ARG A 207 -1.82 -10.26 -13.82
CA ARG A 207 -1.82 -8.94 -13.17
C ARG A 207 -2.99 -8.82 -12.21
N ASP A 208 -4.15 -9.29 -12.63
CA ASP A 208 -5.40 -9.18 -11.87
C ASP A 208 -5.47 -10.16 -10.68
N ARG A 209 -4.78 -11.31 -10.78
CA ARG A 209 -4.81 -12.38 -9.76
C ARG A 209 -3.49 -12.55 -9.02
N TRP A 210 -2.54 -11.62 -9.15
CA TRP A 210 -1.24 -11.71 -8.46
C TRP A 210 -1.43 -12.00 -6.97
N GLY A 211 -2.29 -11.24 -6.29
CA GLY A 211 -2.55 -11.44 -4.86
C GLY A 211 -2.94 -12.88 -4.50
N TRP A 212 -3.86 -13.47 -5.27
CA TRP A 212 -4.28 -14.87 -5.10
C TRP A 212 -3.15 -15.88 -5.38
N LEU A 213 -2.32 -15.62 -6.39
CA LEU A 213 -1.16 -16.46 -6.71
C LEU A 213 -0.13 -16.46 -5.58
N LEU A 214 0.13 -15.31 -4.96
CA LEU A 214 0.99 -15.21 -3.77
C LEU A 214 0.42 -15.99 -2.59
N THR A 215 -0.88 -15.85 -2.32
CA THR A 215 -1.54 -16.58 -1.23
C THR A 215 -1.45 -18.10 -1.46
N ALA A 216 -1.69 -18.56 -2.69
CA ALA A 216 -1.58 -19.97 -3.06
C ALA A 216 -0.13 -20.49 -2.92
N ALA A 217 0.86 -19.70 -3.32
CA ALA A 217 2.27 -20.05 -3.19
C ALA A 217 2.68 -20.20 -1.71
N VAL A 218 2.23 -19.29 -0.84
CA VAL A 218 2.48 -19.36 0.61
C VAL A 218 1.85 -20.62 1.21
N LEU A 219 0.59 -20.91 0.86
CA LEU A 219 -0.11 -22.12 1.30
C LEU A 219 0.61 -23.41 0.88
N LEU A 220 1.11 -23.47 -0.36
CA LEU A 220 1.88 -24.60 -0.86
C LEU A 220 3.18 -24.81 -0.09
N LEU A 221 3.88 -23.72 0.25
CA LEU A 221 5.11 -23.80 1.06
C LEU A 221 4.82 -24.33 2.47
N VAL A 222 3.73 -23.88 3.09
CA VAL A 222 3.29 -24.38 4.40
C VAL A 222 2.93 -25.86 4.33
N ALA A 223 2.19 -26.29 3.30
CA ALA A 223 1.86 -27.69 3.09
C ALA A 223 3.12 -28.56 2.90
N ALA A 224 4.07 -28.12 2.08
CA ALA A 224 5.35 -28.79 1.87
C ALA A 224 6.15 -28.92 3.17
N LEU A 225 6.12 -27.89 4.02
CA LEU A 225 6.74 -27.93 5.35
C LEU A 225 6.10 -29.01 6.24
N PHE A 226 4.77 -29.09 6.30
CA PHE A 226 4.08 -30.12 7.08
C PHE A 226 4.39 -31.53 6.57
N ILE A 227 4.42 -31.74 5.25
CA ILE A 227 4.76 -33.03 4.64
C ILE A 227 6.20 -33.42 5.01
N THR A 228 7.16 -32.51 4.86
CA THR A 228 8.57 -32.80 5.17
C THR A 228 8.80 -33.08 6.66
N VAL A 229 8.13 -32.35 7.56
CA VAL A 229 8.15 -32.61 9.00
C VAL A 229 7.49 -33.96 9.32
N GLY A 230 6.31 -34.25 8.76
CA GLY A 230 5.60 -35.51 8.95
C GLY A 230 6.40 -36.72 8.47
N VAL A 231 7.06 -36.63 7.30
CA VAL A 231 7.96 -37.67 6.78
C VAL A 231 9.17 -37.86 7.69
N ARG A 232 9.77 -36.78 8.20
CA ARG A 232 10.89 -36.88 9.15
C ARG A 232 10.47 -37.51 10.47
N GLN A 233 9.33 -37.12 11.04
CA GLN A 233 8.80 -37.70 12.26
C GLN A 233 8.47 -39.18 12.06
N ARG A 234 7.84 -39.54 10.94
CA ARG A 234 7.57 -40.94 10.59
C ARG A 234 8.86 -41.74 10.46
N ARG A 235 9.87 -41.25 9.72
CA ARG A 235 11.18 -41.93 9.62
C ARG A 235 11.88 -42.10 10.98
N ARG A 236 11.71 -41.15 11.90
CA ARG A 236 12.22 -41.27 13.28
C ARG A 236 11.44 -42.31 14.09
N ALA A 237 10.13 -42.45 13.85
CA ALA A 237 9.27 -43.44 14.52
C ALA A 237 9.42 -44.86 13.97
N THR A 238 9.67 -45.03 12.66
CA THR A 238 9.87 -46.34 12.02
C THR A 238 11.32 -46.82 12.00
N ALA A 239 12.25 -46.13 12.66
CA ALA A 239 13.63 -46.60 12.76
C ALA A 239 13.67 -47.95 13.53
N PRO A 240 14.01 -49.08 12.87
CA PRO A 240 14.10 -50.36 13.54
C PRO A 240 15.43 -50.40 14.29
N GLY A 241 15.40 -50.18 15.61
CA GLY A 241 16.66 -50.09 16.35
C GLY A 241 16.57 -49.69 17.82
N ARG A 242 15.56 -50.16 18.56
CA ARG A 242 15.71 -50.35 20.01
C ARG A 242 15.00 -51.61 20.42
N GLY A 243 15.53 -52.71 19.90
CA GLY A 243 15.20 -54.05 20.37
C GLY A 243 15.41 -54.11 21.87
N THR A 244 14.33 -54.41 22.57
CA THR A 244 14.30 -55.17 23.81
C THR A 244 15.30 -56.32 23.74
N ALA A 245 16.42 -56.20 24.45
CA ALA A 245 17.21 -57.37 24.83
C ALA A 245 16.65 -57.90 26.16
N ALA A 246 16.19 -59.15 26.09
CA ALA A 246 15.67 -59.95 27.18
C ALA A 246 16.72 -60.26 28.25
N GLY A 247 16.25 -60.80 29.39
CA GLY A 247 17.02 -61.12 30.62
C GLY A 247 18.21 -62.06 30.45
N ALA A 248 18.97 -62.44 31.48
CA ALA A 248 18.70 -62.52 32.92
C ALA A 248 20.04 -62.50 33.72
N PRO A 249 20.25 -63.22 34.84
CA PRO A 249 20.12 -62.73 36.23
C PRO A 249 21.42 -62.85 37.07
N SER A 250 21.58 -62.03 38.11
CA SER A 250 22.43 -62.27 39.31
C SER A 250 22.40 -60.97 40.15
N GLY A 251 22.22 -60.89 41.46
CA GLY A 251 22.16 -61.86 42.54
C GLY A 251 22.36 -61.06 43.85
N SER A 252 21.70 -61.52 44.92
CA SER A 252 21.97 -61.23 46.34
C SER A 252 21.72 -59.83 46.93
N GLY A 253 20.80 -59.77 47.90
CA GLY A 253 20.59 -58.62 48.78
C GLY A 253 19.33 -58.69 49.65
N ARG A 254 19.33 -59.60 50.64
CA ARG A 254 18.37 -59.75 51.77
C ARG A 254 17.78 -58.41 52.30
N GLN A 255 16.45 -58.25 52.37
CA GLN A 255 15.53 -58.47 53.53
C GLN A 255 15.67 -57.47 54.71
N PRO A 256 14.67 -57.26 55.61
CA PRO A 256 13.20 -57.34 55.49
C PRO A 256 12.40 -56.26 56.30
N ARG A 257 11.08 -56.21 56.07
CA ARG A 257 9.95 -55.90 56.99
C ARG A 257 9.82 -54.53 57.69
N GLY A 258 8.65 -53.93 57.48
CA GLY A 258 7.98 -53.04 58.43
C GLY A 258 6.64 -52.52 57.88
N PRO A 259 5.48 -52.88 58.45
CA PRO A 259 4.15 -52.49 57.96
C PRO A 259 3.64 -51.21 58.62
N VAL A 260 2.41 -50.80 58.25
CA VAL A 260 1.41 -50.00 59.02
C VAL A 260 0.91 -48.73 58.28
N THR A 261 -0.26 -48.93 57.66
CA THR A 261 -1.52 -48.15 57.60
C THR A 261 -1.62 -46.65 57.94
N ALA A 262 -2.64 -46.07 57.28
CA ALA A 262 -3.59 -44.99 57.68
C ALA A 262 -3.41 -43.69 56.87
N GLN A 263 -4.33 -43.35 55.95
CA GLN A 263 -5.70 -42.84 56.19
C GLN A 263 -5.72 -41.49 56.90
N ARG A 264 -5.93 -40.40 56.14
CA ARG A 264 -6.85 -39.31 56.55
C ARG A 264 -7.25 -38.41 55.37
N PRO A 265 -8.56 -38.26 55.11
CA PRO A 265 -9.12 -37.13 54.39
C PRO A 265 -9.56 -36.02 55.38
N GLY A 266 -9.41 -34.76 54.99
CA GLY A 266 -10.01 -33.59 55.63
C GLY A 266 -9.84 -32.41 54.66
N ALA A 267 -10.88 -31.82 54.07
CA ALA A 267 -12.01 -31.08 54.64
C ALA A 267 -11.58 -29.79 55.36
N GLY A 268 -12.03 -28.65 54.82
CA GLY A 268 -11.84 -27.30 55.39
C GLY A 268 -12.03 -26.21 54.34
N VAL A 269 -13.27 -25.77 54.04
CA VAL A 269 -13.91 -24.52 54.54
C VAL A 269 -13.45 -23.30 53.71
N ALA A 270 -14.25 -22.78 52.76
CA ALA A 270 -15.37 -21.82 52.89
C ALA A 270 -14.96 -20.34 53.06
N GLY A 271 -15.63 -19.45 52.31
CA GLY A 271 -15.61 -17.98 52.51
C GLY A 271 -15.31 -17.20 51.21
N ARG A 272 -16.26 -16.80 50.35
CA ARG A 272 -17.32 -15.76 50.46
C ARG A 272 -16.86 -14.35 49.98
N THR A 273 -17.48 -13.90 48.86
CA THR A 273 -17.93 -12.54 48.44
C THR A 273 -16.95 -11.36 48.31
N ARG A 274 -17.00 -10.64 47.17
CA ARG A 274 -17.62 -9.29 46.91
C ARG A 274 -17.12 -8.77 45.55
N GLU A 275 -17.93 -8.57 44.50
CA GLU A 275 -18.79 -7.40 44.15
C GLU A 275 -18.14 -6.00 44.18
N GLY A 276 -18.32 -5.27 43.07
CA GLY A 276 -17.97 -3.87 42.78
C GLY A 276 -17.50 -3.77 41.32
N ALA A 277 -18.36 -3.51 40.33
CA ALA A 277 -19.09 -2.26 40.04
C ALA A 277 -18.16 -1.06 39.89
#